data_AF-A0A4U6T8T6-F1
#
_entry.id   AF-A0A4U6T8T6-F1
#
_cell.length_a   1.000
_cell.length_b   1.000
_cell.length_c   1.000
_cell.angle_alpha   90.00
_cell.angle_beta   90.00
_cell.angle_gamma   90.00
#
_symmetry.space_group_name_H-M   'P 1'
#
loop_
_entity.id
_entity.type
_entity.pdbx_description
1 polymer ?
#
loop_
_entity_poly.entity_id
_entity_poly.type
_entity_poly.pdbx_seq_one_letter_code
_entity_poly.pdbx_strand_id
1 'polypeptide(L)'
;MGNKGPTPTQELTIDDIKVDDEAPSKPAPQSTSVVNSKTKTDVEREQLFEGSSDFQTPRKKSTQEILTKYKFKGDAAAAAAHAKQKLMERQEKLARITEQSAELESEAENFATLAQQIRKNMENKWWKR
;
A
#
# COMPACT_ATOMS: atom_id res chain seq x y z
N MET A 1 6.09 39.14 -27.72
CA MET A 1 6.41 37.70 -27.83
C MET A 1 7.22 37.32 -26.61
N GLY A 2 6.73 36.41 -25.77
CA GLY A 2 7.44 35.96 -24.57
C GLY A 2 7.04 34.53 -24.28
N ASN A 3 7.85 33.58 -24.75
CA ASN A 3 7.65 32.15 -24.49
C ASN A 3 7.97 31.87 -23.02
N LYS A 4 6.96 31.50 -22.22
CA LYS A 4 7.19 30.87 -20.91
C LYS A 4 7.30 29.37 -21.14
N GLY A 5 8.50 28.82 -20.94
CA GLY A 5 8.75 27.39 -20.96
C GLY A 5 7.97 26.64 -19.87
N PRO A 6 7.84 25.31 -19.99
CA PRO A 6 7.09 24.52 -19.02
C PRO A 6 7.82 24.48 -17.67
N THR A 7 7.05 24.66 -16.59
CA THR A 7 7.50 24.50 -15.21
C THR A 7 8.01 23.08 -14.95
N PRO A 8 9.09 22.89 -14.17
CA PRO A 8 9.59 21.56 -13.84
C PRO A 8 8.55 20.79 -13.03
N THR A 9 8.14 19.64 -13.57
CA THR A 9 7.40 18.61 -12.84
C THR A 9 8.30 18.10 -11.73
N GLN A 10 7.92 18.32 -10.47
CA GLN A 10 8.64 17.73 -9.35
C GLN A 10 8.45 16.21 -9.43
N GLU A 11 9.51 15.50 -9.78
CA GLU A 11 9.56 14.04 -9.76
C GLU A 11 9.53 13.58 -8.31
N LEU A 12 8.39 13.05 -7.85
CA LEU A 12 8.29 12.39 -6.55
C LEU A 12 8.90 10.99 -6.71
N THR A 13 10.04 10.74 -6.06
CA THR A 13 10.71 9.44 -6.10
C THR A 13 10.09 8.51 -5.06
N ILE A 14 10.20 7.19 -5.28
CA ILE A 14 9.60 6.17 -4.41
C ILE A 14 10.16 6.26 -2.97
N ASP A 15 11.35 6.82 -2.81
CA ASP A 15 12.02 7.00 -1.52
C ASP A 15 11.44 8.14 -0.66
N ASP A 16 10.58 9.00 -1.22
CA ASP A 16 9.95 10.12 -0.50
C ASP A 16 8.67 9.70 0.28
N ILE A 17 8.22 8.45 0.11
CA ILE A 17 7.02 7.92 0.77
C ILE A 17 7.39 7.37 2.15
N LYS A 18 7.07 8.12 3.20
CA LYS A 18 7.14 7.64 4.59
C LYS A 18 5.92 6.77 4.86
N VAL A 19 6.07 5.45 4.75
CA VAL A 19 5.04 4.48 5.17
C VAL A 19 5.19 4.29 6.67
N ASP A 20 4.23 4.79 7.44
CA ASP A 20 4.09 4.38 8.84
C ASP A 20 3.66 2.90 8.87
N ASP A 21 4.48 2.08 9.52
CA ASP A 21 4.34 0.62 9.64
C ASP A 21 3.22 0.28 10.65
N GLU A 22 1.96 0.48 10.25
CA GLU A 22 0.81 -0.02 11.02
C GLU A 22 0.38 -1.39 10.49
N ALA A 23 0.67 -2.42 11.28
CA ALA A 23 0.43 -3.82 10.94
C ALA A 23 -1.06 -4.12 10.66
N PRO A 24 -1.37 -5.04 9.73
CA PRO A 24 -2.75 -5.42 9.43
C PRO A 24 -3.38 -6.19 10.60
N SER A 25 -4.46 -5.66 11.17
CA SER A 25 -5.25 -6.31 12.21
C SER A 25 -6.04 -7.52 11.66
N LYS A 26 -6.16 -8.56 12.51
CA LYS A 26 -6.69 -9.92 12.24
C LYS A 26 -8.07 -9.97 11.54
N PRO A 27 -8.39 -11.08 10.83
CA PRO A 27 -9.69 -11.26 10.21
C PRO A 27 -10.82 -11.44 11.24
N ALA A 28 -11.98 -10.85 10.94
CA ALA A 28 -13.19 -10.88 11.76
C ALA A 28 -13.92 -12.25 11.71
N PRO A 29 -14.60 -12.68 12.80
CA PRO A 29 -15.41 -13.89 12.77
C PRO A 29 -16.72 -13.69 12.01
N GLN A 30 -17.16 -14.75 11.32
CA GLN A 30 -18.43 -14.80 10.58
C GLN A 30 -19.64 -14.84 11.54
N SER A 31 -20.64 -13.99 11.28
CA SER A 31 -21.84 -13.87 12.12
C SER A 31 -22.94 -14.84 11.70
N THR A 32 -23.38 -15.71 12.61
CA THR A 32 -24.67 -16.41 12.53
C THR A 32 -25.77 -15.55 13.16
N SER A 33 -26.95 -15.57 12.54
CA SER A 33 -28.09 -14.70 12.81
C SER A 33 -28.81 -14.91 14.15
N VAL A 34 -29.56 -13.87 14.53
CA VAL A 34 -30.74 -13.76 15.44
C VAL A 34 -30.56 -13.75 16.97
N VAL A 35 -30.82 -12.60 17.61
CA VAL A 35 -31.97 -12.31 18.51
C VAL A 35 -31.76 -10.94 19.17
N ASN A 36 -32.81 -10.11 19.19
CA ASN A 36 -32.84 -8.82 19.88
C ASN A 36 -32.73 -9.00 21.41
N SER A 37 -31.52 -8.89 21.92
CA SER A 37 -31.27 -8.47 23.30
C SER A 37 -30.31 -7.29 23.21
N LYS A 38 -30.66 -6.15 23.82
CA LYS A 38 -29.81 -4.96 23.83
C LYS A 38 -28.58 -5.26 24.70
N THR A 39 -27.56 -5.84 24.07
CA THR A 39 -26.31 -6.27 24.70
C THR A 39 -25.41 -5.07 24.95
N LYS A 40 -24.45 -5.17 25.87
CA LYS A 40 -23.43 -4.12 26.14
C LYS A 40 -22.78 -3.59 24.85
N THR A 41 -22.68 -4.43 23.82
CA THR A 41 -22.20 -4.04 22.49
C THR A 41 -23.08 -3.02 21.76
N ASP A 42 -24.39 -2.95 22.01
CA ASP A 42 -25.26 -1.92 21.44
C ASP A 42 -25.02 -0.56 22.12
N VAL A 43 -24.76 -0.58 23.44
CA VAL A 43 -24.38 0.62 24.20
C VAL A 43 -22.97 1.09 23.83
N GLU A 44 -22.01 0.17 23.65
CA GLU A 44 -20.67 0.49 23.15
C GLU A 44 -20.71 1.04 21.71
N ARG A 45 -21.58 0.50 20.84
CA ARG A 45 -21.84 1.07 19.51
C ARG A 45 -22.39 2.48 19.60
N GLU A 46 -23.38 2.73 20.45
CA GLU A 46 -23.95 4.06 20.66
C GLU A 46 -22.87 5.04 21.18
N GLN A 47 -22.01 4.62 22.11
CA GLN A 47 -20.88 5.41 22.63
C GLN A 47 -19.78 5.70 21.59
N LEU A 48 -19.53 4.77 20.66
CA LEU A 48 -18.63 4.98 19.50
C LEU A 48 -19.10 6.13 18.59
N PHE A 49 -20.40 6.43 18.56
CA PHE A 49 -20.97 7.57 17.81
C PHE A 49 -21.18 8.83 18.67
N GLU A 50 -21.07 8.72 20.00
CA GLU A 50 -21.34 9.82 20.95
C GLU A 50 -20.10 10.68 21.26
N GLY A 51 -18.90 10.25 20.85
CA GLY A 51 -17.62 10.92 21.12
C GLY A 51 -17.34 12.22 20.33
N SER A 52 -18.30 12.75 19.58
CA SER A 52 -18.16 14.00 18.82
C SER A 52 -19.33 14.94 19.16
N SER A 53 -19.36 15.41 20.41
CA SER A 53 -20.36 16.37 20.88
C SER A 53 -20.18 17.79 20.33
N ASP A 54 -19.11 18.06 19.58
CA ASP A 54 -19.03 19.21 18.68
C ASP A 54 -19.72 18.86 17.37
N PHE A 55 -21.03 19.07 17.33
CA PHE A 55 -21.94 18.80 16.21
C PHE A 55 -21.64 19.68 14.98
N GLN A 56 -20.46 19.56 14.38
CA GLN A 56 -20.29 19.81 12.95
C GLN A 56 -20.46 18.49 12.22
N THR A 57 -21.71 18.16 11.88
CA THR A 57 -21.96 17.10 10.91
C THR A 57 -21.11 17.38 9.67
N PRO A 58 -20.26 16.43 9.21
CA PRO A 58 -19.45 16.67 8.03
C PRO A 58 -20.36 17.02 6.85
N ARG A 59 -20.08 18.15 6.20
CA ARG A 59 -20.88 18.65 5.07
C ARG A 59 -20.92 17.58 3.98
N LYS A 60 -22.13 17.16 3.59
CA LYS A 60 -22.35 16.28 2.43
C LYS A 60 -21.82 17.00 1.19
N LYS A 61 -20.84 16.38 0.51
CA LYS A 61 -20.29 16.91 -0.74
C LYS A 61 -21.31 16.75 -1.87
N SER A 62 -21.42 17.77 -2.71
CA SER A 62 -22.18 17.71 -3.96
C SER A 62 -21.48 16.81 -4.98
N THR A 63 -22.26 16.16 -5.85
CA THR A 63 -21.74 15.39 -6.99
C THR A 63 -20.78 16.22 -7.85
N GLN A 64 -21.05 17.51 -8.04
CA GLN A 64 -20.16 18.41 -8.79
C GLN A 64 -18.81 18.59 -8.10
N GLU A 65 -18.79 18.69 -6.77
CA GLU A 65 -17.56 18.83 -5.99
C GLU A 65 -16.72 17.54 -6.08
N ILE A 66 -17.38 16.39 -6.01
CA ILE A 66 -16.74 15.07 -6.15
C ILE A 66 -16.16 14.91 -7.56
N LEU A 67 -16.95 15.21 -8.60
CA LEU A 67 -16.49 15.15 -9.98
C LEU A 67 -15.36 16.14 -10.23
N THR A 68 -15.44 17.38 -9.75
CA THR A 68 -14.36 18.35 -9.92
C THR A 68 -13.06 17.87 -9.28
N LYS A 69 -13.16 17.18 -8.13
CA LYS A 69 -11.98 16.69 -7.41
C LYS A 69 -11.35 15.46 -8.05
N TYR A 70 -12.15 14.52 -8.54
CA TYR A 70 -11.69 13.18 -8.93
C TYR A 70 -11.89 12.82 -10.40
N LYS A 71 -12.70 13.59 -11.15
CA LYS A 71 -12.87 13.33 -12.58
C LYS A 71 -11.55 13.62 -13.28
N PHE A 72 -11.18 12.71 -14.18
CA PHE A 72 -10.08 12.94 -15.10
C PHE A 72 -10.39 14.19 -15.92
N LYS A 73 -9.44 15.14 -15.95
CA LYS A 73 -9.66 16.46 -16.56
C LYS A 73 -9.76 16.41 -18.09
N GLY A 74 -9.41 15.28 -18.72
CA GLY A 74 -9.51 15.05 -20.16
C GLY A 74 -10.79 14.31 -20.58
N ASP A 75 -10.97 14.16 -21.89
CA ASP A 75 -12.02 13.33 -22.47
C ASP A 75 -11.75 11.82 -22.25
N ALA A 76 -12.70 10.98 -22.62
CA ALA A 76 -12.59 9.53 -22.45
C ALA A 76 -11.37 8.96 -23.21
N ALA A 77 -11.03 9.52 -24.36
CA ALA A 77 -9.86 9.13 -25.14
C ALA A 77 -8.55 9.48 -24.42
N ALA A 78 -8.43 10.68 -23.86
CA ALA A 78 -7.26 11.09 -23.07
C ALA A 78 -7.11 10.25 -21.79
N ALA A 79 -8.23 9.90 -21.14
CA ALA A 79 -8.21 8.99 -19.98
C ALA A 79 -7.68 7.60 -20.36
N ALA A 80 -8.13 7.06 -21.50
CA ALA A 80 -7.67 5.77 -22.01
C ALA A 80 -6.19 5.81 -22.42
N ALA A 81 -5.74 6.88 -23.07
CA ALA A 81 -4.33 7.08 -23.40
C ALA A 81 -3.46 7.14 -22.14
N HIS A 82 -3.88 7.89 -21.11
CA HIS A 82 -3.18 7.96 -19.83
C HIS A 82 -3.13 6.58 -19.13
N ALA A 83 -4.24 5.84 -19.13
CA ALA A 83 -4.29 4.48 -18.58
C ALA A 83 -3.35 3.53 -19.32
N LYS A 84 -3.31 3.59 -20.66
CA LYS A 84 -2.37 2.82 -21.48
C LYS A 84 -0.92 3.14 -21.14
N GLN A 85 -0.58 4.43 -20.97
CA GLN A 85 0.75 4.84 -20.57
C GLN A 85 1.14 4.27 -19.21
N LYS A 86 0.25 4.32 -18.22
CA LYS A 86 0.48 3.70 -16.90
C LYS A 86 0.65 2.18 -16.96
N LEU A 87 -0.04 1.50 -17.87
CA LEU A 87 0.16 0.07 -18.08
C LEU A 87 1.54 -0.24 -18.68
N MET A 88 2.03 0.59 -19.60
CA MET A 88 3.37 0.44 -20.16
C MET A 88 4.44 0.66 -19.07
N GLU A 89 4.32 1.73 -18.27
CA GLU A 89 5.22 1.96 -17.11
C GLU A 89 5.22 0.77 -16.15
N ARG A 90 4.05 0.18 -15.87
CA ARG A 90 3.94 -1.00 -15.00
C ARG A 90 4.67 -2.20 -15.62
N GLN A 91 4.53 -2.41 -16.92
CA GLN A 91 5.20 -3.54 -17.59
C GLN A 91 6.71 -3.44 -17.46
N GLU A 92 7.28 -2.25 -17.67
CA GLU A 92 8.71 -1.99 -17.50
C GLU A 92 9.16 -2.24 -16.05
N LYS A 93 8.38 -1.77 -15.06
CA LYS A 93 8.67 -2.02 -13.64
C LYS A 93 8.64 -3.51 -13.29
N LEU A 94 7.67 -4.25 -13.82
CA LEU A 94 7.58 -5.69 -13.60
C LEU A 94 8.80 -6.41 -14.19
N ALA A 95 9.22 -6.05 -15.40
CA ALA A 95 10.43 -6.62 -16.01
C ALA A 95 11.68 -6.35 -15.14
N ARG A 96 11.84 -5.12 -14.64
CA ARG A 96 12.95 -4.79 -13.72
C ARG A 96 12.91 -5.63 -12.44
N ILE A 97 11.74 -5.75 -11.81
CA ILE A 97 11.58 -6.56 -10.59
C ILE A 97 11.92 -8.02 -10.87
N THR A 98 11.53 -8.56 -12.03
CA THR A 98 11.84 -9.95 -12.37
C THR A 98 13.34 -10.21 -12.51
N GLU A 99 14.08 -9.26 -13.10
CA GLU A 99 15.55 -9.33 -13.21
C GLU A 99 16.20 -9.26 -11.84
N GLN A 100 15.84 -8.25 -11.03
CA GLN A 100 16.36 -8.09 -9.67
C GLN A 100 16.03 -9.27 -8.75
N SER A 101 14.87 -9.91 -8.94
CA SER A 101 14.49 -11.09 -8.16
C SER A 101 15.36 -12.29 -8.50
N ALA A 102 15.71 -12.48 -9.78
CA ALA A 102 16.60 -13.57 -10.20
C ALA A 102 18.03 -13.36 -9.69
N GLU A 103 18.53 -12.12 -9.72
CA GLU A 103 19.83 -11.77 -9.12
C GLU A 103 19.84 -12.03 -7.61
N LEU A 104 18.81 -11.57 -6.90
CA LEU A 104 18.68 -11.76 -5.46
C LEU A 104 18.57 -13.25 -5.08
N GLU A 105 17.87 -14.06 -5.88
CA GLU A 105 17.77 -15.51 -5.68
C GLU A 105 19.15 -16.16 -5.76
N SER A 106 19.93 -15.85 -6.80
CA SER A 106 21.31 -16.31 -6.97
C SER A 106 22.22 -15.88 -5.81
N GLU A 107 22.13 -14.61 -5.36
CA GLU A 107 22.89 -14.13 -4.21
C GLU A 107 22.49 -14.84 -2.91
N ALA A 108 21.19 -15.09 -2.70
CA ALA A 108 20.69 -15.82 -1.55
C ALA A 108 21.18 -17.27 -1.53
N GLU A 109 21.25 -17.95 -2.68
CA GLU A 109 21.82 -19.29 -2.80
C GLU A 109 23.32 -19.32 -2.44
N ASN A 110 24.08 -18.33 -2.91
CA ASN A 110 25.50 -18.18 -2.56
C ASN A 110 25.68 -17.96 -1.05
N PHE A 111 24.86 -17.10 -0.45
CA PHE A 111 24.88 -16.85 0.99
C PHE A 111 24.50 -18.10 1.80
N ALA A 112 23.45 -18.82 1.37
CA ALA A 112 23.04 -20.07 2.02
C ALA A 112 24.15 -21.12 1.98
N THR A 113 24.85 -21.25 0.84
CA THR A 113 25.99 -22.15 0.69
C THR A 113 27.13 -21.77 1.64
N LEU A 114 27.46 -20.48 1.74
CA LEU A 114 28.46 -19.97 2.67
C LEU A 114 28.08 -20.25 4.14
N ALA A 115 26.84 -19.97 4.52
CA ALA A 115 26.33 -20.23 5.87
C ALA A 115 26.39 -21.72 6.23
N GLN A 116 26.03 -22.59 5.28
CA GLN A 116 26.15 -24.04 5.46
C GLN A 116 27.61 -24.48 5.64
N GLN A 117 28.55 -23.88 4.89
CA GLN A 117 29.97 -24.15 5.04
C GLN A 117 30.49 -23.71 6.42
N ILE A 118 30.10 -22.52 6.89
CA ILE A 118 30.45 -22.03 8.23
C ILE A 118 29.92 -23.00 9.29
N ARG A 119 28.66 -23.42 9.18
CA ARG A 119 28.06 -24.42 10.08
C ARG A 119 28.86 -25.71 10.11
N LYS A 120 29.17 -26.31 8.95
CA LYS A 120 29.96 -27.55 8.86
C LYS A 120 31.37 -27.38 9.45
N ASN A 121 32.01 -26.23 9.23
CA ASN A 121 33.32 -25.95 9.80
C ASN A 121 33.25 -25.83 11.34
N MET A 122 32.21 -25.16 11.86
CA MET A 122 31.98 -24.99 13.29
C MET A 122 31.51 -26.26 14.01
N GLU A 123 30.79 -27.16 13.32
CA GLU A 123 30.36 -28.46 13.87
C GLU A 123 31.54 -29.31 14.36
N ASN A 124 32.73 -29.04 13.83
CA ASN A 124 33.95 -29.75 14.18
C ASN A 124 34.65 -29.18 15.43
N LYS A 125 34.18 -28.10 16.09
CA LYS A 125 35.07 -27.35 17.01
C LYS A 125 34.55 -26.71 18.31
N TRP A 126 33.38 -26.99 18.88
CA TRP A 126 33.11 -26.43 20.24
C TRP A 126 32.50 -27.35 21.30
N TRP A 127 31.97 -28.51 20.91
CA TRP A 127 31.44 -29.52 21.85
C TRP A 127 32.19 -30.85 21.83
N LYS A 128 33.14 -31.05 20.91
CA LYS A 128 34.00 -32.26 20.89
C LYS A 128 35.21 -32.03 21.79
N ARG A 129 35.02 -32.20 23.10
CA ARG A 129 36.08 -32.56 24.05
C ARG A 129 36.11 -34.07 24.24
#